data_AF-A0A2E0D0B7-F1
#
_entry.id   AF-A0A2E0D0B7-F1
#
_cell.length_a   1.000
_cell.length_b   1.000
_cell.length_c   1.000
_cell.angle_alpha   90.00
_cell.angle_beta   90.00
_cell.angle_gamma   90.00
#
_symmetry.space_group_name_H-M   'P 1'
#
loop_
_entity.id
_entity.type
_entity.pdbx_description
1 polymer ?
#
loop_
_entity_poly.entity_id
_entity_poly.type
_entity_poly.pdbx_seq_one_letter_code
_entity_poly.pdbx_strand_id
1 'polypeptide(L)'
;MIKKILTPLFFFIIIFVSNLEANNLQESIKSDHRSTINTTRDDSRHPYETLSFFEIKPEMTVVELSPGGGWYTEILAMYMYDEGRLIAAPYNPALGDYAQRSFKNFVKKLKSD
;
A
#
# COMPACT_ATOMS: atom_id res chain seq x y z
N MET A 1 -58.13 -33.32 -7.47
CA MET A 1 -56.96 -33.55 -8.35
C MET A 1 -56.07 -32.31 -8.35
N ILE A 2 -54.94 -32.42 -7.64
CA ILE A 2 -53.64 -31.74 -7.77
C ILE A 2 -53.66 -30.24 -8.12
N LYS A 3 -53.54 -29.39 -7.10
CA LYS A 3 -53.12 -27.98 -7.21
C LYS A 3 -51.65 -27.96 -7.65
N LYS A 4 -51.34 -27.37 -8.80
CA LYS A 4 -49.96 -27.11 -9.24
C LYS A 4 -49.38 -26.00 -8.36
N ILE A 5 -48.59 -26.39 -7.36
CA ILE A 5 -47.75 -25.47 -6.59
C ILE A 5 -46.61 -25.05 -7.52
N LEU A 6 -46.75 -23.87 -8.11
CA LEU A 6 -45.68 -23.21 -8.84
C LEU A 6 -44.87 -22.40 -7.81
N THR A 7 -43.98 -23.07 -7.08
CA THR A 7 -42.99 -22.38 -6.26
C THR A 7 -42.02 -21.69 -7.22
N PRO A 8 -41.88 -20.35 -7.21
CA PRO A 8 -40.77 -19.76 -7.92
C PRO A 8 -39.53 -20.17 -7.13
N LEU A 9 -38.67 -20.94 -7.77
CA LEU A 9 -37.32 -21.21 -7.33
C LEU A 9 -36.61 -19.86 -7.25
N PHE A 10 -36.69 -19.21 -6.09
CA PHE A 10 -36.02 -17.96 -5.80
C PHE A 10 -34.54 -18.30 -5.71
N PHE A 11 -33.86 -18.23 -6.86
CA PHE A 11 -32.43 -18.43 -6.96
C PHE A 11 -31.79 -17.21 -6.27
N PHE A 12 -31.60 -17.33 -4.96
CA PHE A 12 -30.91 -16.32 -4.15
C PHE A 12 -29.42 -16.40 -4.52
N ILE A 13 -29.04 -15.70 -5.60
CA ILE A 13 -27.64 -15.42 -5.89
C ILE A 13 -27.16 -14.51 -4.76
N ILE A 14 -26.54 -15.10 -3.75
CA ILE A 14 -25.71 -14.35 -2.81
C ILE A 14 -24.51 -13.88 -3.64
N ILE A 15 -24.61 -12.68 -4.20
CA ILE A 15 -23.45 -11.98 -4.72
C ILE A 15 -22.59 -11.69 -3.49
N PHE A 16 -21.55 -12.49 -3.29
CA PHE A 16 -20.48 -12.17 -2.37
C PHE A 16 -19.75 -10.96 -2.98
N VAL A 17 -20.27 -9.77 -2.72
CA VAL A 17 -19.55 -8.53 -3.03
C VAL A 17 -18.40 -8.50 -2.05
N SER A 18 -17.21 -8.89 -2.51
CA SER A 18 -15.99 -8.52 -1.81
C SER A 18 -15.97 -6.99 -1.79
N ASN A 19 -16.17 -6.39 -0.62
CA ASN A 19 -15.83 -5.00 -0.42
C ASN A 19 -14.30 -4.93 -0.61
N LEU A 20 -13.84 -4.52 -1.80
CA LEU A 20 -12.53 -3.91 -1.92
C LEU A 20 -12.68 -2.57 -1.20
N GLU A 21 -12.52 -2.56 0.11
CA GLU A 21 -12.24 -1.32 0.81
C GLU A 21 -10.76 -1.06 0.64
N ALA A 22 -10.41 0.12 0.12
CA ALA A 22 -9.05 0.62 0.20
C ALA A 22 -8.46 0.42 1.59
N ASN A 23 -7.19 0.02 1.65
CA ASN A 23 -6.48 -0.10 2.92
C ASN A 23 -6.54 1.25 3.67
N ASN A 24 -6.88 1.21 4.95
CA ASN A 24 -6.91 2.42 5.76
C ASN A 24 -5.47 2.95 5.94
N LEU A 25 -5.28 4.28 5.87
CA LEU A 25 -3.96 4.90 6.05
C LEU A 25 -3.34 4.54 7.41
N GLN A 26 -4.13 4.55 8.47
CA GLN A 26 -3.68 4.22 9.82
C GLN A 26 -3.30 2.73 9.95
N GLU A 27 -4.01 1.84 9.27
CA GLU A 27 -3.67 0.41 9.22
C GLU A 27 -2.40 0.18 8.41
N SER A 28 -2.23 0.87 7.29
CA SER A 28 -1.02 0.81 6.46
C SER A 28 0.22 1.28 7.23
N ILE A 29 0.08 2.33 8.05
CA ILE A 29 1.14 2.80 8.95
C ILE A 29 1.45 1.75 10.03
N LYS A 30 0.43 1.11 10.60
CA LYS A 30 0.58 0.11 11.67
C LYS A 30 0.85 -1.32 11.17
N SER A 31 1.02 -1.52 9.87
CA SER A 31 1.15 -2.84 9.27
C SER A 31 2.34 -3.61 9.82
N ASP A 32 2.12 -4.86 10.22
CA ASP A 32 3.15 -5.79 10.70
C ASP A 32 4.15 -6.20 9.60
N HIS A 33 3.84 -5.89 8.33
CA HIS A 33 4.76 -6.10 7.21
C HIS A 33 5.90 -5.06 7.16
N ARG A 34 5.81 -3.98 7.95
CA ARG A 34 6.84 -2.95 8.01
C ARG A 34 8.03 -3.39 8.86
N SER A 35 9.24 -3.06 8.42
CA SER A 35 10.44 -3.32 9.21
C SER A 35 10.43 -2.54 10.52
N THR A 36 10.90 -3.17 11.60
CA THR A 36 11.01 -2.54 12.93
C THR A 36 11.87 -1.27 12.93
N ILE A 37 12.91 -1.25 12.11
CA ILE A 37 13.78 -0.07 11.93
C ILE A 37 12.99 1.11 11.34
N ASN A 38 12.02 0.84 10.46
CA ASN A 38 11.20 1.91 9.91
C ASN A 38 10.12 2.35 10.89
N THR A 39 9.39 1.44 11.52
CA THR A 39 8.29 1.80 12.44
C THR A 39 8.77 2.62 13.64
N THR A 40 9.96 2.34 14.17
CA THR A 40 10.56 3.13 15.28
C THR A 40 10.82 4.60 14.96
N ARG A 41 10.72 5.01 13.69
CA ARG A 41 10.94 6.40 13.25
C ARG A 41 9.64 7.18 13.09
N ASP A 42 8.49 6.51 13.18
CA ASP A 42 7.17 7.09 12.93
C ASP A 42 6.87 8.26 13.86
N ASP A 43 7.19 8.15 15.15
CA ASP A 43 6.98 9.24 16.12
C ASP A 43 7.72 10.53 15.72
N SER A 44 8.90 10.42 15.11
CA SER A 44 9.66 11.59 14.65
C SER A 44 9.21 12.11 13.27
N ARG A 45 8.53 11.26 12.49
CA ARG A 45 8.21 11.50 11.08
C ARG A 45 6.76 11.81 10.82
N HIS A 46 5.86 11.52 11.76
CA HIS A 46 4.43 11.84 11.72
C HIS A 46 3.80 11.43 10.37
N PRO A 47 3.84 10.13 10.00
CA PRO A 47 3.40 9.67 8.68
C PRO A 47 1.93 9.98 8.41
N TYR A 48 1.08 9.79 9.41
CA TYR A 48 -0.35 9.99 9.25
C TYR A 48 -0.65 11.45 8.94
N GLU A 49 -0.11 12.36 9.76
CA GLU A 49 -0.27 13.80 9.62
C GLU A 49 0.31 14.29 8.30
N THR A 50 1.50 13.80 7.92
CA THR A 50 2.16 14.21 6.68
C THR A 50 1.37 13.76 5.45
N LEU A 51 1.01 12.48 5.36
CA LEU A 51 0.30 11.94 4.20
C LEU A 51 -1.14 12.47 4.10
N SER A 52 -1.78 12.72 5.25
CA SER A 52 -3.09 13.38 5.29
C SER A 52 -3.02 14.85 4.86
N PHE A 53 -1.97 15.57 5.26
CA PHE A 53 -1.77 16.97 4.87
C PHE A 53 -1.61 17.12 3.35
N PHE A 54 -0.92 16.19 2.70
CA PHE A 54 -0.79 16.15 1.24
C PHE A 54 -2.02 15.55 0.55
N GLU A 55 -3.06 15.17 1.30
CA GLU A 55 -4.28 14.54 0.81
C GLU A 55 -3.99 13.32 -0.09
N ILE A 56 -3.00 12.51 0.29
CA ILE A 56 -2.72 11.27 -0.43
C ILE A 56 -3.87 10.29 -0.21
N LYS A 57 -4.42 9.78 -1.31
CA LYS A 57 -5.55 8.85 -1.33
C LYS A 57 -5.14 7.50 -1.93
N PRO A 58 -5.78 6.39 -1.51
CA PRO A 58 -5.37 5.04 -1.88
C PRO A 58 -5.47 4.75 -3.39
N GLU A 59 -6.38 5.41 -4.11
CA GLU A 59 -6.61 5.26 -5.55
C GLU A 59 -5.62 6.06 -6.43
N MET A 60 -4.74 6.87 -5.82
CA MET A 60 -3.81 7.70 -6.56
C MET A 60 -2.68 6.89 -7.21
N THR A 61 -2.09 7.46 -8.26
CA THR A 61 -0.74 7.06 -8.70
C THR A 61 0.28 8.01 -8.08
N VAL A 62 1.16 7.49 -7.22
CA VAL A 62 2.19 8.26 -6.52
C VAL A 62 3.57 7.84 -6.99
N VAL A 63 4.39 8.82 -7.36
CA VAL A 63 5.81 8.61 -7.68
C VAL A 63 6.64 8.98 -6.46
N GLU A 64 7.25 7.98 -5.82
CA GLU A 64 8.16 8.19 -4.69
C GLU A 64 9.57 8.46 -5.23
N LEU A 65 9.95 9.73 -5.25
CA LEU A 65 11.31 10.13 -5.62
C LEU A 65 12.28 9.83 -4.48
N SER A 66 13.37 9.14 -4.79
CA SER A 66 14.45 8.87 -3.83
C SER A 66 13.98 8.18 -2.53
N PRO A 67 13.38 6.97 -2.60
CA PRO A 67 12.83 6.24 -1.46
C PRO A 67 13.87 5.90 -0.37
N GLY A 68 15.15 5.94 -0.70
CA GLY A 68 16.24 5.66 0.23
C GLY A 68 16.12 4.25 0.82
N GLY A 69 15.90 4.17 2.13
CA GLY A 69 15.68 2.89 2.84
C GLY A 69 14.25 2.33 2.73
N GLY A 70 13.35 2.96 1.98
CA GLY A 70 12.00 2.48 1.73
C GLY A 70 10.98 2.77 2.83
N TRP A 71 11.22 3.80 3.67
CA TRP A 71 10.37 4.07 4.83
C TRP A 71 8.93 4.45 4.45
N TYR A 72 8.76 5.34 3.47
CA TYR A 72 7.43 5.66 2.93
C TYR A 72 6.95 4.55 2.00
N THR A 73 7.86 3.91 1.25
CA THR A 73 7.55 2.79 0.37
C THR A 73 6.71 1.72 1.07
N GLU A 74 7.07 1.27 2.28
CA GLU A 74 6.30 0.23 2.97
C GLU A 74 4.87 0.68 3.34
N ILE A 75 4.70 1.95 3.73
CA ILE A 75 3.37 2.51 4.06
C ILE A 75 2.53 2.64 2.78
N LEU A 76 3.09 3.28 1.77
CA LEU A 76 2.40 3.62 0.52
C LEU A 76 2.11 2.38 -0.33
N ALA A 77 2.98 1.37 -0.29
CA ALA A 77 2.77 0.12 -1.01
C ALA A 77 1.53 -0.61 -0.49
N MET A 78 1.32 -0.64 0.84
CA MET A 78 0.10 -1.19 1.43
C MET A 78 -1.11 -0.28 1.16
N TYR A 79 -0.96 1.02 1.39
CA TYR A 79 -2.06 1.98 1.27
C TYR A 79 -2.68 2.00 -0.13
N MET A 80 -1.86 1.79 -1.17
CA MET A 80 -2.27 1.81 -2.57
C MET A 80 -2.44 0.41 -3.17
N TYR A 81 -2.33 -0.66 -2.37
CA TYR A 81 -2.23 -2.04 -2.89
C TYR A 81 -3.41 -2.44 -3.79
N ASP A 82 -4.64 -2.09 -3.39
CA ASP A 82 -5.85 -2.55 -4.08
C ASP A 82 -6.32 -1.61 -5.21
N GLU A 83 -6.23 -0.29 -5.01
CA GLU A 83 -6.88 0.69 -5.89
C GLU A 83 -5.91 1.64 -6.61
N GLY A 84 -4.66 1.73 -6.13
CA GLY A 84 -3.70 2.72 -6.57
C GLY A 84 -2.46 2.15 -7.21
N ARG A 85 -1.46 3.01 -7.39
CA ARG A 85 -0.16 2.64 -7.94
C ARG A 85 0.95 3.43 -7.27
N LEU A 86 1.85 2.73 -6.58
CA LEU A 86 3.11 3.30 -6.14
C LEU A 86 4.21 3.04 -7.19
N ILE A 87 4.87 4.10 -7.65
CA ILE A 87 6.03 4.03 -8.54
C ILE A 87 7.24 4.54 -7.76
N ALA A 88 8.15 3.64 -7.38
CA ALA A 88 9.41 4.04 -6.75
C ALA A 88 10.44 4.48 -7.80
N ALA A 89 11.05 5.65 -7.59
CA ALA A 89 12.08 6.22 -8.44
C ALA A 89 13.40 6.39 -7.64
N PRO A 90 14.19 5.32 -7.45
CA PRO A 90 15.46 5.38 -6.75
C PRO A 90 16.54 6.14 -7.51
N TYR A 91 17.58 6.56 -6.79
CA TYR A 91 18.73 7.23 -7.36
C TYR A 91 19.36 6.42 -8.50
N ASN A 92 19.75 7.10 -9.58
CA ASN A 92 20.59 6.50 -10.61
C ASN A 92 21.98 6.19 -10.00
N PRO A 93 22.39 4.90 -9.89
CA PRO A 93 23.64 4.53 -9.24
C PRO A 93 24.90 5.03 -9.96
N ALA A 94 24.79 5.52 -11.20
CA ALA A 94 25.89 6.13 -11.95
C ALA A 94 26.25 7.55 -11.47
N LEU A 95 25.43 8.18 -10.62
CA LEU A 95 25.63 9.56 -10.14
C LEU A 95 26.60 9.69 -8.96
N GLY A 96 27.35 8.64 -8.65
CA GLY A 96 28.41 8.62 -7.62
C GLY A 96 28.10 7.74 -6.41
N ASP A 97 29.03 7.71 -5.47
CA ASP A 97 29.03 6.70 -4.40
C ASP A 97 27.80 6.75 -3.50
N TYR A 98 27.29 7.95 -3.20
CA TYR A 98 26.06 8.10 -2.41
C TYR A 98 24.86 7.49 -3.15
N ALA A 99 24.69 7.83 -4.42
CA ALA A 99 23.60 7.32 -5.25
C ALA A 99 23.67 5.79 -5.37
N GLN A 100 24.88 5.26 -5.57
CA GLN A 100 25.11 3.82 -5.63
C GLN A 100 24.73 3.12 -4.31
N ARG A 101 25.15 3.66 -3.16
CA ARG A 101 24.80 3.10 -1.84
C ARG A 101 23.29 3.18 -1.57
N SER A 102 22.67 4.31 -1.88
CA SER A 102 21.23 4.52 -1.72
C SER A 102 20.42 3.52 -2.56
N PHE A 103 20.77 3.37 -3.85
CA PHE A 103 20.15 2.39 -4.75
C PHE A 103 20.33 0.96 -4.24
N LYS A 104 21.56 0.58 -3.82
CA LYS A 104 21.84 -0.75 -3.26
C LYS A 104 21.00 -1.05 -2.02
N ASN A 105 20.86 -0.07 -1.11
CA ASN A 105 20.05 -0.22 0.08
C ASN A 105 18.56 -0.40 -0.26
N PHE A 106 18.05 0.38 -1.21
CA PHE A 106 16.67 0.24 -1.67
C PHE A 106 16.41 -1.12 -2.32
N VAL A 107 17.29 -1.57 -3.22
CA VAL A 107 17.19 -2.90 -3.84
C VAL A 107 17.29 -4.01 -2.81
N LYS A 108 18.13 -3.85 -1.77
CA LYS A 108 18.20 -4.80 -0.66
C LYS A 108 16.88 -4.87 0.09
N LYS A 109 16.24 -3.72 0.37
CA LYS A 109 14.92 -3.65 1.01
C LYS A 109 13.84 -4.36 0.18
N LEU A 110 13.78 -4.12 -1.13
CA LEU A 110 12.81 -4.81 -2.00
C LEU A 110 13.00 -6.33 -2.08
N LYS A 111 14.16 -6.87 -1.67
CA LYS A 111 14.46 -8.30 -1.66
C LYS A 111 14.29 -8.94 -0.28
N SER A 112 14.11 -8.14 0.77
CA SER A 112 13.93 -8.66 2.13
C SER A 112 12.47 -8.95 2.48
N ASP A 113 11.57 -8.55 1.58
CA ASP A 113 10.12 -8.68 1.68
C ASP A 113 9.66 -9.83 0.77
#